data_AF-A0A1F6BXR7-F1
#
_entry.id   AF-A0A1F6BXR7-F1
#
_cell.length_a   1.000
_cell.length_b   1.000
_cell.length_c   1.000
_cell.angle_alpha   90.00
_cell.angle_beta   90.00
_cell.angle_gamma   90.00
#
_symmetry.space_group_name_H-M   'P 1'
#
loop_
_entity.id
_entity.type
_entity.pdbx_description
1 polymer ?
#
loop_
_entity_poly.entity_id
_entity_poly.type
_entity_poly.pdbx_seq_one_letter_code
_entity_poly.pdbx_strand_id
1 'polypeptide(L)'
;MSEVVGSSEIMESEAEALYREFSLKALSDLPRVMEENCFRNVEDGERRAHIIKEDLPNCAEKEKLFCRMIIEAFARWAKEEKSPVVLWDVDETMGKYRFVKDGTEWGFRPVIIPLFEFLKEKFPNITHGILSGRSEIQSQLDDSNRLLRISRFIDSGYIYSAEGKYVPSRVREEYEKNALDAGFFSVVVAKGEILRELRESGKNVKDIDDDAVAALQGADGVCVYEMSPNDYFCG
;
A
#
# COMPACT_ATOMS: atom_id res chain seq x y z
N MET A 1 22.24 9.13 -29.67
CA MET A 1 21.06 9.10 -28.78
C MET A 1 20.21 7.87 -29.09
N SER A 2 20.73 6.64 -28.95
CA SER A 2 20.00 5.42 -29.35
C SER A 2 20.12 4.24 -28.37
N GLU A 3 20.50 4.47 -27.10
CA GLU A 3 20.68 3.37 -26.12
C GLU A 3 19.58 3.30 -25.05
N VAL A 4 18.63 4.25 -25.00
CA VAL A 4 17.65 4.32 -23.90
C VAL A 4 16.40 3.45 -24.15
N VAL A 5 16.10 3.08 -25.39
CA VAL A 5 14.87 2.35 -25.72
C VAL A 5 14.92 0.89 -25.26
N GLY A 6 16.11 0.27 -25.21
CA GLY A 6 16.25 -1.14 -24.86
C GLY A 6 16.13 -1.47 -23.36
N SER A 7 16.38 -0.51 -22.46
CA SER A 7 16.36 -0.79 -21.02
C SER A 7 14.95 -0.79 -20.43
N SER A 8 14.02 -0.02 -21.00
CA SER A 8 12.62 0.06 -20.54
C SER A 8 11.83 -1.21 -20.88
N GLU A 9 11.92 -1.67 -22.14
CA GLU A 9 11.20 -2.87 -22.60
C GLU A 9 11.62 -4.13 -21.84
N ILE A 10 12.90 -4.26 -21.51
CA ILE A 10 13.40 -5.39 -20.72
C ILE A 10 12.83 -5.36 -19.30
N MET A 11 12.77 -4.18 -18.66
CA MET A 11 12.24 -4.05 -17.31
C MET A 11 10.74 -4.36 -17.25
N GLU A 12 9.97 -3.89 -18.23
CA GLU A 12 8.55 -4.21 -18.35
C GLU A 12 8.34 -5.72 -18.51
N SER A 13 9.20 -6.39 -19.28
CA SER A 13 9.12 -7.85 -19.46
C SER A 13 9.44 -8.64 -18.18
N GLU A 14 10.40 -8.19 -17.37
CA GLU A 14 10.78 -8.83 -16.10
C GLU A 14 9.70 -8.65 -15.04
N ALA A 15 9.18 -7.42 -14.89
CA ALA A 15 8.11 -7.12 -13.94
C ALA A 15 6.81 -7.85 -14.29
N GLU A 16 6.47 -7.93 -15.58
CA GLU A 16 5.32 -8.69 -16.07
C GLU A 16 5.48 -10.19 -15.79
N ALA A 17 6.68 -10.76 -15.93
CA ALA A 17 6.95 -12.15 -15.59
C ALA A 17 6.76 -12.42 -14.08
N LEU A 18 7.27 -11.52 -13.22
CA LEU A 18 7.09 -11.61 -11.77
C LEU A 18 5.61 -11.47 -11.38
N TYR A 19 4.89 -10.54 -11.99
CA TYR A 19 3.46 -10.37 -11.75
C TYR A 19 2.66 -11.61 -12.18
N ARG A 20 3.00 -12.24 -13.31
CA ARG A 20 2.38 -13.50 -13.74
C ARG A 20 2.63 -14.63 -12.75
N GLU A 21 3.87 -14.76 -12.26
CA GLU A 21 4.21 -15.74 -11.23
C GLU A 21 3.37 -15.53 -9.97
N PHE A 22 3.32 -14.30 -9.46
CA PHE A 22 2.49 -13.93 -8.31
C PHE A 22 1.01 -14.23 -8.56
N SER A 23 0.49 -13.84 -9.72
CA SER A 23 -0.92 -14.02 -10.08
C SER A 23 -1.34 -15.49 -10.08
N LEU A 24 -0.50 -16.38 -10.62
CA LEU A 24 -0.77 -17.82 -10.62
C LEU A 24 -0.78 -18.42 -9.20
N LYS A 25 0.07 -17.91 -8.31
CA LYS A 25 0.25 -18.43 -6.95
C LYS A 25 -0.78 -17.89 -5.96
N ALA A 26 -1.08 -16.60 -6.02
CA ALA A 26 -1.77 -15.87 -4.96
C ALA A 26 -3.14 -15.30 -5.38
N LEU A 27 -3.39 -15.12 -6.68
CA LEU A 27 -4.63 -14.47 -7.14
C LEU A 27 -5.66 -15.45 -7.70
N SER A 28 -5.31 -16.73 -7.88
CA SER A 28 -6.23 -17.79 -8.30
C SER A 28 -7.41 -17.98 -7.32
N ASP A 29 -7.14 -17.83 -6.02
CA ASP A 29 -8.12 -17.96 -4.95
C ASP A 29 -8.75 -16.61 -4.53
N LEU A 30 -8.34 -15.50 -5.13
CA LEU A 30 -8.74 -14.16 -4.71
C LEU A 30 -10.28 -14.00 -4.65
N PRO A 31 -11.07 -14.42 -5.66
CA PRO A 31 -12.53 -14.30 -5.60
C PRO A 31 -13.14 -15.01 -4.38
N ARG A 32 -12.63 -16.20 -4.03
CA ARG A 32 -13.10 -16.97 -2.87
C ARG A 32 -12.76 -16.25 -1.55
N VAL A 33 -11.52 -15.76 -1.41
CA VAL A 33 -11.10 -15.01 -0.22
C VAL A 33 -11.90 -13.73 -0.04
N MET A 34 -12.21 -13.04 -1.15
CA MET A 34 -13.03 -11.84 -1.13
C MET A 34 -14.48 -12.17 -0.78
N GLU A 35 -15.06 -13.22 -1.36
CA GLU A 35 -16.38 -13.72 -0.99
C GLU A 35 -16.47 -13.97 0.52
N GLU A 36 -15.52 -14.71 1.10
CA GLU A 36 -15.46 -14.99 2.54
C GLU A 36 -15.33 -13.73 3.41
N ASN A 37 -14.77 -12.64 2.89
CA ASN A 37 -14.64 -11.37 3.60
C ASN A 37 -15.86 -10.47 3.45
N CYS A 38 -16.48 -10.41 2.26
CA CYS A 38 -17.64 -9.57 1.97
C CYS A 38 -18.93 -10.11 2.63
N PHE A 39 -19.11 -11.44 2.69
CA PHE A 39 -20.42 -12.02 3.06
C PHE A 39 -20.57 -12.45 4.51
N ARG A 40 -19.62 -12.15 5.40
CA ARG A 40 -19.76 -12.51 6.83
C ARG A 40 -21.03 -11.96 7.47
N ASN A 41 -21.57 -10.85 6.98
CA ASN A 41 -22.69 -10.12 7.59
C ASN A 41 -23.84 -9.79 6.62
N VAL A 42 -23.88 -10.35 5.40
CA VAL A 42 -24.93 -10.04 4.42
C VAL A 42 -25.97 -11.17 4.41
N GLU A 43 -27.09 -10.95 5.10
CA GLU A 43 -28.22 -11.91 5.15
C GLU A 43 -29.21 -11.74 3.97
N ASP A 44 -29.18 -10.59 3.29
CA ASP A 44 -30.05 -10.29 2.15
C ASP A 44 -29.55 -10.96 0.87
N GLY A 45 -30.36 -11.91 0.35
CA GLY A 45 -30.04 -12.67 -0.85
C GLY A 45 -29.95 -11.84 -2.14
N GLU A 46 -30.72 -10.76 -2.28
CA GLU A 46 -30.67 -9.90 -3.47
C GLU A 46 -29.42 -9.02 -3.45
N ARG A 47 -29.12 -8.42 -2.30
CA ARG A 47 -27.86 -7.66 -2.10
C ARG A 47 -26.64 -8.56 -2.29
N ARG A 48 -26.68 -9.79 -1.78
CA ARG A 48 -25.61 -10.77 -1.97
C ARG A 48 -25.39 -11.10 -3.45
N ALA A 49 -26.45 -11.31 -4.21
CA ALA A 49 -26.35 -11.58 -5.65
C ALA A 49 -25.73 -10.41 -6.42
N HIS A 50 -26.06 -9.16 -6.07
CA HIS A 50 -25.47 -7.97 -6.68
C HIS A 50 -23.96 -7.88 -6.41
N ILE A 51 -23.54 -8.02 -5.14
CA ILE A 51 -22.12 -7.98 -4.76
C ILE A 51 -21.32 -9.05 -5.51
N ILE A 52 -21.85 -10.27 -5.63
CA ILE A 52 -21.17 -11.36 -6.36
C ILE A 52 -21.00 -11.03 -7.85
N LYS A 53 -22.03 -10.44 -8.46
CA LYS A 53 -22.07 -10.28 -9.91
C LYS A 53 -21.36 -9.01 -10.39
N GLU A 54 -21.46 -7.91 -9.65
CA GLU A 54 -21.02 -6.58 -10.09
C GLU A 54 -19.80 -6.10 -9.28
N ASP A 55 -19.87 -6.12 -7.95
CA ASP A 55 -18.83 -5.51 -7.10
C ASP A 55 -17.56 -6.36 -7.04
N LEU A 56 -17.70 -7.67 -6.79
CA LEU A 56 -16.57 -8.59 -6.60
C LEU A 56 -15.59 -8.62 -7.80
N PRO A 57 -16.06 -8.71 -9.07
CA PRO A 57 -15.17 -8.63 -10.21
C PRO A 57 -14.38 -7.31 -10.28
N ASN A 58 -15.03 -6.16 -10.09
CA ASN A 58 -14.38 -4.86 -10.11
C ASN A 58 -13.33 -4.73 -9.00
N CYS A 59 -13.71 -5.19 -7.81
CA CYS A 59 -12.85 -5.28 -6.65
C CYS A 59 -11.60 -6.15 -6.95
N ALA A 60 -11.77 -7.31 -7.58
CA ALA A 60 -10.67 -8.21 -7.92
C ALA A 60 -9.71 -7.60 -8.95
N GLU A 61 -10.23 -6.84 -9.93
CA GLU A 61 -9.39 -6.11 -10.88
C GLU A 61 -8.58 -4.99 -10.21
N LYS A 62 -9.15 -4.27 -9.24
CA LYS A 62 -8.40 -3.29 -8.44
C LYS A 62 -7.28 -3.95 -7.63
N GLU A 63 -7.50 -5.14 -7.07
CA GLU A 63 -6.46 -5.88 -6.35
C GLU A 63 -5.33 -6.36 -7.26
N LYS A 64 -5.66 -6.82 -8.45
CA LYS A 64 -4.69 -7.17 -9.49
C LYS A 64 -3.81 -5.98 -9.86
N LEU A 65 -4.44 -4.83 -10.11
CA LEU A 65 -3.74 -3.58 -10.44
C LEU A 65 -2.82 -3.12 -9.30
N PHE A 66 -3.31 -3.17 -8.05
CA PHE A 66 -2.49 -2.91 -6.86
C PHE A 66 -1.24 -3.77 -6.81
N CYS A 67 -1.39 -5.10 -6.96
CA CYS A 67 -0.26 -6.01 -6.91
C CYS A 67 0.73 -5.75 -8.05
N ARG A 68 0.21 -5.51 -9.26
CA ARG A 68 1.01 -5.20 -10.44
C ARG A 68 1.87 -3.96 -10.23
N MET A 69 1.26 -2.84 -9.83
CA MET A 69 1.95 -1.57 -9.62
C MET A 69 3.07 -1.69 -8.57
N ILE A 70 2.81 -2.41 -7.49
CA ILE A 70 3.79 -2.64 -6.44
C ILE A 70 4.93 -3.52 -6.93
N ILE A 71 4.64 -4.63 -7.61
CA ILE A 71 5.68 -5.54 -8.12
C ILE A 71 6.56 -4.82 -9.16
N GLU A 72 5.97 -4.01 -10.03
CA GLU A 72 6.70 -3.17 -10.99
C GLU A 72 7.61 -2.16 -10.28
N ALA A 73 7.11 -1.47 -9.25
CA ALA A 73 7.92 -0.54 -8.47
C ALA A 73 9.07 -1.24 -7.72
N PHE A 74 8.82 -2.39 -7.10
CA PHE A 74 9.85 -3.19 -6.43
C PHE A 74 10.90 -3.70 -7.41
N ALA A 75 10.49 -4.19 -8.60
CA ALA A 75 11.42 -4.64 -9.63
C ALA A 75 12.35 -3.51 -10.09
N ARG A 76 11.79 -2.31 -10.28
CA ARG A 76 12.56 -1.10 -10.60
C ARG A 76 13.53 -0.74 -9.48
N TRP A 77 13.04 -0.55 -8.25
CA TRP A 77 13.87 -0.16 -7.11
C TRP A 77 14.95 -1.19 -6.79
N ALA A 78 14.66 -2.49 -6.87
CA ALA A 78 15.66 -3.53 -6.61
C ALA A 78 16.86 -3.48 -7.57
N LYS A 79 16.64 -3.00 -8.81
CA LYS A 79 17.64 -2.91 -9.87
C LYS A 79 18.41 -1.60 -9.83
N GLU A 80 17.71 -0.50 -9.62
CA GLU A 80 18.25 0.85 -9.75
C GLU A 80 18.85 1.36 -8.44
N GLU A 81 18.38 0.85 -7.30
CA GLU A 81 18.65 1.44 -6.00
C GLU A 81 19.49 0.56 -5.10
N LYS A 82 20.45 1.18 -4.42
CA LYS A 82 21.23 0.48 -3.39
C LYS A 82 20.46 0.51 -2.07
N SER A 83 20.04 -0.68 -1.62
CA SER A 83 19.43 -0.92 -0.30
C SER A 83 18.21 -0.02 -0.01
N PRO A 84 17.18 -0.02 -0.87
CA PRO A 84 16.01 0.82 -0.68
C PRO A 84 15.21 0.38 0.55
N VAL A 85 14.57 1.35 1.19
CA VAL A 85 13.63 1.16 2.29
C VAL A 85 12.26 1.60 1.80
N VAL A 86 11.31 0.68 1.71
CA VAL A 86 9.93 0.98 1.32
C VAL A 86 9.10 1.17 2.57
N LEU A 87 8.60 2.39 2.78
CA LEU A 87 7.69 2.74 3.86
C LEU A 87 6.25 2.62 3.37
N TRP A 88 5.47 1.81 4.06
CA TRP A 88 4.08 1.58 3.69
C TRP A 88 3.16 2.36 4.62
N ASP A 89 2.16 3.04 4.06
CA ASP A 89 1.00 3.43 4.84
C ASP A 89 0.15 2.20 5.22
N VAL A 90 -0.71 2.35 6.23
CA VAL A 90 -1.51 1.27 6.80
C VAL A 90 -2.98 1.41 6.41
N ASP A 91 -3.59 2.57 6.66
CA ASP A 91 -5.03 2.78 6.51
C ASP A 91 -5.34 3.06 5.06
N GLU A 92 -6.32 2.37 4.49
CA GLU A 92 -6.70 2.47 3.06
C GLU A 92 -5.59 2.06 2.05
N THR A 93 -4.34 1.87 2.51
CA THR A 93 -3.25 1.27 1.73
C THR A 93 -3.12 -0.24 1.96
N MET A 94 -2.97 -0.70 3.20
CA MET A 94 -2.85 -2.14 3.51
C MET A 94 -4.17 -2.79 3.88
N GLY A 95 -5.13 -2.00 4.36
CA GLY A 95 -6.35 -2.48 4.96
C GLY A 95 -7.16 -1.33 5.53
N LYS A 96 -8.32 -1.61 6.10
CA LYS A 96 -9.21 -0.58 6.65
C LYS A 96 -10.06 -1.10 7.78
N TYR A 97 -10.67 -0.16 8.50
CA TYR A 97 -11.71 -0.50 9.46
C TYR A 97 -13.00 -0.86 8.73
N ARG A 98 -13.67 -1.92 9.21
CA ARG A 98 -15.02 -2.32 8.82
C ARG A 98 -15.96 -2.24 10.00
N PHE A 99 -17.21 -1.91 9.74
CA PHE A 99 -18.26 -2.00 10.75
C PHE A 99 -18.66 -3.47 10.93
N VAL A 100 -18.70 -3.91 12.19
CA VAL A 100 -19.20 -5.22 12.60
C VAL A 100 -20.31 -5.01 13.63
N LYS A 101 -21.12 -6.04 13.90
CA LYS A 101 -22.32 -5.94 14.75
C LYS A 101 -22.09 -5.21 16.07
N ASP A 102 -20.92 -5.42 16.69
CA ASP A 102 -20.60 -4.91 18.03
C ASP A 102 -19.44 -3.89 18.03
N GLY A 103 -19.12 -3.27 16.89
CA GLY A 103 -18.08 -2.22 16.82
C GLY A 103 -17.40 -2.07 15.47
N THR A 104 -16.10 -1.78 15.50
CA THR A 104 -15.25 -1.73 14.31
C THR A 104 -14.11 -2.74 14.43
N GLU A 105 -13.78 -3.38 13.32
CA GLU A 105 -12.66 -4.31 13.22
C GLU A 105 -11.75 -3.84 12.10
N TRP A 106 -10.44 -3.88 12.31
CA TRP A 106 -9.51 -3.58 11.23
C TRP A 106 -9.20 -4.85 10.42
N GLY A 107 -9.29 -4.74 9.10
CA GLY A 107 -9.08 -5.85 8.17
C GLY A 107 -8.04 -5.51 7.11
N PHE A 108 -7.15 -6.45 6.86
CA PHE A 108 -6.21 -6.39 5.74
C PHE A 108 -6.91 -6.52 4.38
N ARG A 109 -6.34 -5.88 3.35
CA ARG A 109 -6.63 -6.21 1.95
C ARG A 109 -6.32 -7.69 1.71
N PRO A 110 -7.13 -8.42 0.92
CA PRO A 110 -6.96 -9.86 0.70
C PRO A 110 -5.56 -10.25 0.22
N VAL A 111 -4.94 -9.42 -0.62
CA VAL A 111 -3.65 -9.70 -1.26
C VAL A 111 -2.43 -9.33 -0.41
N ILE A 112 -2.58 -8.57 0.67
CA ILE A 112 -1.43 -7.92 1.30
C ILE A 112 -0.43 -8.92 1.90
N ILE A 113 -0.93 -9.96 2.58
CA ILE A 113 -0.07 -11.00 3.17
C ILE A 113 0.67 -11.80 2.10
N PRO A 114 0.00 -12.40 1.09
CA PRO A 114 0.73 -13.12 0.06
C PRO A 114 1.64 -12.20 -0.77
N LEU A 115 1.28 -10.92 -0.94
CA LEU A 115 2.16 -9.95 -1.58
C LEU A 115 3.44 -9.72 -0.76
N PHE A 116 3.35 -9.47 0.54
CA PHE A 116 4.55 -9.34 1.39
C PHE A 116 5.45 -10.58 1.36
N GLU A 117 4.86 -11.79 1.40
CA GLU A 117 5.63 -13.04 1.28
C GLU A 117 6.37 -13.11 -0.05
N PHE A 118 5.69 -12.79 -1.16
CA PHE A 118 6.29 -12.76 -2.49
C PHE A 118 7.40 -11.70 -2.59
N LEU A 119 7.15 -10.48 -2.11
CA LEU A 119 8.14 -9.40 -2.18
C LEU A 119 9.40 -9.72 -1.38
N LYS A 120 9.26 -10.32 -0.19
CA LYS A 120 10.44 -10.74 0.61
C LYS A 120 11.21 -11.87 -0.05
N GLU A 121 10.53 -12.79 -0.72
CA GLU A 121 11.16 -13.87 -1.47
C GLU A 121 11.96 -13.33 -2.67
N LYS A 122 11.36 -12.43 -3.46
CA LYS A 122 11.93 -11.94 -4.72
C LYS A 122 12.88 -10.76 -4.56
N PHE A 123 12.67 -9.93 -3.54
CA PHE A 123 13.41 -8.69 -3.31
C PHE A 123 14.01 -8.63 -1.90
N PRO A 124 14.86 -9.60 -1.50
CA PRO A 124 15.38 -9.70 -0.13
C PRO A 124 16.29 -8.53 0.27
N ASN A 125 16.78 -7.75 -0.70
CA ASN A 125 17.59 -6.55 -0.48
C ASN A 125 16.76 -5.30 -0.16
N ILE A 126 15.43 -5.36 -0.25
CA ILE A 126 14.53 -4.26 0.05
C ILE A 126 14.06 -4.37 1.51
N THR A 127 14.27 -3.30 2.26
CA THR A 127 13.78 -3.20 3.64
C THR A 127 12.35 -2.69 3.63
N HIS A 128 11.48 -3.24 4.47
CA HIS A 128 10.08 -2.80 4.57
C HIS A 128 9.89 -2.11 5.92
N GLY A 129 9.31 -0.91 5.90
CA GLY A 129 8.95 -0.13 7.08
C GLY A 129 7.49 0.33 7.02
N ILE A 130 7.08 1.10 8.02
CA ILE A 130 5.76 1.72 8.09
C ILE A 130 5.93 3.24 8.22
N LEU A 131 5.12 3.99 7.48
CA LEU A 131 4.89 5.42 7.69
C LEU A 131 3.39 5.64 7.70
N SER A 132 2.80 5.91 8.87
CA SER A 132 1.35 5.99 9.00
C SER A 132 0.89 7.17 9.84
N GLY A 133 -0.35 7.62 9.64
CA GLY A 133 -1.04 8.57 10.52
C GLY A 133 -1.45 8.00 11.89
N ARG A 134 -1.22 6.71 12.15
CA ARG A 134 -1.52 6.05 13.43
C ARG A 134 -0.48 6.31 14.52
N SER A 135 -0.92 6.46 15.75
CA SER A 135 -0.10 6.37 16.96
C SER A 135 0.19 4.93 17.36
N GLU A 136 1.24 4.74 18.15
CA GLU A 136 1.59 3.45 18.78
C GLU A 136 1.70 2.26 17.81
N ILE A 137 2.16 2.49 16.57
CA ILE A 137 2.26 1.47 15.52
C ILE A 137 2.98 0.21 16.01
N GLN A 138 4.05 0.38 16.80
CA GLN A 138 4.79 -0.75 17.38
C GLN A 138 3.89 -1.65 18.22
N SER A 139 3.08 -1.10 19.12
CA SER A 139 2.12 -1.86 19.92
C SER A 139 1.08 -2.57 19.05
N GLN A 140 0.71 -1.98 17.90
CA GLN A 140 -0.23 -2.60 16.96
C GLN A 140 0.38 -3.76 16.18
N LEU A 141 1.71 -3.78 15.99
CA LEU A 141 2.44 -4.91 15.41
C LEU A 141 2.54 -6.10 16.38
N ASP A 142 2.27 -5.88 17.67
CA ASP A 142 2.22 -6.94 18.68
C ASP A 142 0.77 -7.45 18.93
N ASP A 143 -0.24 -6.84 18.30
CA ASP A 143 -1.66 -7.18 18.48
C ASP A 143 -2.20 -8.06 17.32
N SER A 144 -2.67 -9.26 17.67
CA SER A 144 -3.21 -10.24 16.72
C SER A 144 -4.44 -9.77 15.97
N ASN A 145 -5.18 -8.81 16.52
CA ASN A 145 -6.36 -8.21 15.90
C ASN A 145 -6.01 -6.99 15.02
N ARG A 146 -4.73 -6.65 14.90
CA ARG A 146 -4.23 -5.51 14.12
C ARG A 146 -3.15 -5.95 13.15
N LEU A 147 -1.91 -5.52 13.38
CA LEU A 147 -0.81 -5.60 12.40
C LEU A 147 0.11 -6.80 12.64
N LEU A 148 -0.15 -7.64 13.64
CA LEU A 148 0.73 -8.78 13.96
C LEU A 148 1.04 -9.68 12.78
N ARG A 149 0.09 -9.88 11.85
CA ARG A 149 0.29 -10.75 10.68
C ARG A 149 1.37 -10.25 9.72
N ILE A 150 1.68 -8.95 9.73
CA ILE A 150 2.75 -8.37 8.91
C ILE A 150 4.03 -8.08 9.70
N SER A 151 4.02 -8.16 11.03
CA SER A 151 5.16 -7.83 11.90
C SER A 151 6.48 -8.46 11.45
N ARG A 152 6.45 -9.73 11.06
CA ARG A 152 7.62 -10.48 10.56
C ARG A 152 8.25 -9.93 9.28
N PHE A 153 7.55 -9.07 8.54
CA PHE A 153 8.04 -8.46 7.31
C PHE A 153 8.61 -7.05 7.54
N ILE A 154 8.19 -6.39 8.62
CA ILE A 154 8.50 -5.00 8.91
C ILE A 154 9.77 -4.92 9.76
N ASP A 155 10.69 -4.08 9.34
CA ASP A 155 11.87 -3.73 10.11
C ASP A 155 11.52 -2.67 11.16
N SER A 156 11.66 -3.03 12.43
CA SER A 156 11.36 -2.14 13.56
C SER A 156 12.16 -0.82 13.57
N GLY A 157 13.30 -0.77 12.89
CA GLY A 157 14.10 0.46 12.72
C GLY A 157 13.51 1.46 11.73
N TYR A 158 12.43 1.09 11.03
CA TYR A 158 11.77 1.90 10.01
C TYR A 158 10.26 2.03 10.24
N ILE A 159 9.86 2.29 11.49
CA ILE A 159 8.48 2.59 11.86
C ILE A 159 8.37 4.07 12.22
N TYR A 160 7.52 4.79 11.50
CA TYR A 160 7.31 6.23 11.66
C TYR A 160 5.82 6.53 11.78
N SER A 161 5.49 7.46 12.68
CA SER A 161 4.14 7.99 12.82
C SER A 161 4.13 9.47 12.44
N ALA A 162 3.17 9.85 11.59
CA ALA A 162 2.86 11.23 11.27
C ALA A 162 1.91 11.85 12.31
N GLU A 163 1.35 11.06 13.24
CA GLU A 163 0.44 11.57 14.27
C GLU A 163 1.17 12.55 15.20
N GLY A 164 0.56 13.71 15.42
CA GLY A 164 1.10 14.73 16.32
C GLY A 164 2.38 15.42 15.84
N LYS A 165 2.91 15.08 14.65
CA LYS A 165 4.08 15.78 14.10
C LYS A 165 3.72 17.23 13.80
N TYR A 166 4.47 18.14 14.41
CA TYR A 166 4.31 19.57 14.15
C TYR A 166 4.80 19.87 12.73
N VAL A 167 3.93 20.49 11.93
CA VAL A 167 4.24 20.96 10.59
C VAL A 167 4.23 22.49 10.61
N PRO A 168 5.37 23.17 10.41
CA PRO A 168 5.42 24.62 10.31
C PRO A 168 4.53 25.15 9.18
N SER A 169 3.84 26.27 9.39
CA SER A 169 2.90 26.84 8.40
C SER A 169 3.52 27.06 7.03
N ARG A 170 4.79 27.50 6.97
CA ARG A 170 5.53 27.70 5.71
C ARG A 170 5.63 26.43 4.86
N VAL A 171 5.80 25.27 5.51
CA VAL A 171 5.93 23.98 4.84
C VAL A 171 4.55 23.57 4.31
N ARG A 172 3.52 23.73 5.13
CA ARG A 172 2.14 23.49 4.71
C ARG A 172 1.79 24.31 3.46
N GLU A 173 2.09 25.60 3.45
CA GLU A 173 1.83 26.48 2.29
C GLU A 173 2.58 26.05 1.03
N GLU A 174 3.80 25.52 1.16
CA GLU A 174 4.58 25.00 0.03
C GLU A 174 3.92 23.75 -0.57
N TYR A 175 3.50 22.81 0.28
CA TYR A 175 2.80 21.62 -0.16
C TYR A 175 1.44 21.96 -0.79
N GLU A 176 0.66 22.86 -0.18
CA GLU A 176 -0.65 23.29 -0.72
C GLU A 176 -0.53 23.95 -2.11
N LYS A 177 0.55 24.66 -2.40
CA LYS A 177 0.79 25.25 -3.73
C LYS A 177 1.14 24.22 -4.80
N ASN A 178 1.83 23.16 -4.40
CA ASN A 178 2.29 22.11 -5.32
C ASN A 178 1.27 20.98 -5.49
N ALA A 179 0.36 20.84 -4.53
CA ALA A 179 -0.70 19.87 -4.56
C ALA A 179 -1.90 20.37 -5.37
N LEU A 180 -2.04 19.83 -6.58
CA LEU A 180 -3.19 20.01 -7.46
C LEU A 180 -4.49 19.59 -6.74
N ASP A 181 -5.31 20.55 -6.28
CA ASP A 181 -6.73 20.45 -5.83
C ASP A 181 -7.16 19.29 -4.89
N ALA A 182 -6.25 18.39 -4.49
CA ALA A 182 -6.50 17.25 -3.63
C ALA A 182 -6.44 17.73 -2.18
N GLY A 183 -7.61 17.80 -1.52
CA GLY A 183 -7.75 18.31 -0.15
C GLY A 183 -6.62 17.88 0.78
N PHE A 184 -5.91 18.87 1.34
CA PHE A 184 -4.69 18.62 2.12
C PHE A 184 -5.00 18.36 3.59
N PHE A 185 -4.68 17.16 4.06
CA PHE A 185 -4.73 16.82 5.49
C PHE A 185 -3.37 17.05 6.14
N SER A 186 -3.37 17.46 7.42
CA SER A 186 -2.12 17.69 8.17
C SER A 186 -1.19 16.47 8.22
N VAL A 187 -1.76 15.26 8.16
CA VAL A 187 -1.04 13.99 8.13
C VAL A 187 -0.23 13.81 6.84
N VAL A 188 -0.78 14.20 5.68
CA VAL A 188 -0.11 14.14 4.37
C VAL A 188 1.17 14.98 4.39
N VAL A 189 1.10 16.23 4.88
CA VAL A 189 2.29 17.09 4.99
C VAL A 189 3.30 16.49 5.97
N ALA A 190 2.83 15.97 7.11
CA ALA A 190 3.70 15.37 8.12
C ALA A 190 4.46 14.15 7.58
N LYS A 191 3.80 13.27 6.81
CA LYS A 191 4.43 12.15 6.10
C LYS A 191 5.50 12.64 5.13
N GLY A 192 5.17 13.63 4.30
CA GLY A 192 6.13 14.23 3.36
C GLY A 192 7.38 14.79 4.04
N GLU A 193 7.22 15.48 5.18
CA GLU A 193 8.34 15.98 5.97
C GLU A 193 9.19 14.86 6.59
N ILE A 194 8.57 13.76 7.06
CA ILE A 194 9.32 12.59 7.52
C ILE A 194 10.15 12.01 6.37
N LEU A 195 9.56 11.82 5.19
CA LEU A 195 10.28 11.31 4.02
C LEU A 195 11.46 12.22 3.65
N ARG A 196 11.25 13.54 3.63
CA ARG A 196 12.30 14.54 3.38
C ARG A 196 13.45 14.42 4.38
N GLU A 197 13.16 14.41 5.68
CA GLU A 197 14.17 14.27 6.74
C GLU A 197 14.95 12.96 6.63
N LEU A 198 14.27 11.85 6.30
CA LEU A 198 14.93 10.55 6.12
C LEU A 198 15.90 10.60 4.94
N ARG A 199 15.52 11.20 3.81
CA ARG A 199 16.41 11.37 2.64
C ARG A 199 17.58 12.30 2.95
N GLU A 200 17.35 13.41 3.65
CA GLU A 200 18.41 14.32 4.11
C GLU A 200 19.40 13.63 5.06
N SER A 201 18.94 12.65 5.84
CA SER A 201 19.81 11.79 6.67
C SER A 201 20.56 10.71 5.88
N GLY A 202 20.40 10.66 4.56
CA GLY A 202 21.05 9.71 3.66
C GLY A 202 20.34 8.37 3.50
N LYS A 203 19.08 8.24 3.96
CA LYS A 203 18.28 7.03 3.76
C LYS A 203 17.65 7.03 2.37
N ASN A 204 17.74 5.91 1.67
CA ASN A 204 17.06 5.70 0.40
C ASN A 204 15.63 5.21 0.62
N VAL A 205 14.73 6.14 0.97
CA VAL A 205 13.34 5.83 1.29
C VAL A 205 12.44 5.99 0.06
N LYS A 206 11.59 4.98 -0.12
CA LYS A 206 10.49 4.89 -1.08
C LYS A 206 9.18 4.79 -0.30
N ASP A 207 8.05 5.12 -0.91
CA ASP A 207 6.76 5.11 -0.22
C ASP A 207 5.64 4.48 -1.05
N ILE A 208 4.73 3.81 -0.35
CA ILE A 208 3.48 3.27 -0.90
C ILE A 208 2.37 3.80 -0.01
N ASP A 209 1.48 4.60 -0.61
CA ASP A 209 0.45 5.35 0.09
C ASP A 209 -0.77 5.51 -0.83
N ASP A 210 -1.96 5.61 -0.27
CA ASP A 210 -3.17 5.98 -0.99
C ASP A 210 -3.37 7.50 -1.02
N ASP A 211 -2.53 8.26 -0.32
CA ASP A 211 -2.55 9.71 -0.34
C ASP A 211 -1.68 10.32 -1.46
N ALA A 212 -1.92 11.62 -1.71
CA ALA A 212 -1.16 12.44 -2.64
C ALA A 212 0.36 12.51 -2.33
N VAL A 213 0.80 12.18 -1.12
CA VAL A 213 2.24 12.18 -0.75
C VAL A 213 3.04 11.33 -1.71
N ALA A 214 2.57 10.11 -1.99
CA ALA A 214 3.25 9.16 -2.87
C ALA A 214 3.27 9.64 -4.32
N ALA A 215 2.18 10.28 -4.78
CA ALA A 215 2.16 10.87 -6.12
C ALA A 215 3.21 12.00 -6.27
N LEU A 216 3.41 12.80 -5.22
CA LEU A 216 4.41 13.88 -5.21
C LEU A 216 5.86 13.37 -5.20
N GLN A 217 6.10 12.09 -4.86
CA GLN A 217 7.45 11.51 -4.87
C GLN A 217 7.91 11.05 -6.26
N GLY A 218 7.04 11.05 -7.27
CA GLY A 218 7.38 10.62 -8.63
C GLY A 218 7.80 9.14 -8.66
N ALA A 219 9.00 8.85 -9.16
CA ALA A 219 9.49 7.46 -9.30
C ALA A 219 9.76 6.75 -7.96
N ASP A 220 9.85 7.53 -6.86
CA ASP A 220 10.12 7.03 -5.51
C ASP A 220 8.86 6.65 -4.73
N GLY A 221 7.69 7.03 -5.23
CA GLY A 221 6.41 6.74 -4.60
C GLY A 221 5.48 5.92 -5.50
N VAL A 222 4.58 5.18 -4.87
CA VAL A 222 3.46 4.49 -5.53
C VAL A 222 2.17 4.95 -4.87
N CYS A 223 1.41 5.76 -5.60
CA CYS A 223 0.07 6.16 -5.18
C CYS A 223 -0.93 5.05 -5.54
N VAL A 224 -1.67 4.54 -4.56
CA VAL A 224 -2.65 3.45 -4.75
C VAL A 224 -4.10 3.89 -4.52
N TYR A 225 -4.37 5.20 -4.51
CA TYR A 225 -5.69 5.79 -4.24
C TYR A 225 -6.85 5.13 -5.00
N GLU A 226 -6.69 4.90 -6.31
CA GLU A 226 -7.75 4.32 -7.16
C GLU A 226 -8.02 2.82 -6.87
N MET A 227 -7.10 2.16 -6.15
CA MET A 227 -7.21 0.77 -5.70
C MET A 227 -7.51 0.67 -4.19
N SER A 228 -7.94 1.78 -3.58
CA SER A 228 -8.35 1.84 -2.18
C SER A 228 -9.41 0.79 -1.88
N PRO A 229 -9.38 0.19 -0.68
CA PRO A 229 -10.25 -0.89 -0.29
C PRO A 229 -11.72 -0.54 -0.03
N ASN A 230 -12.14 0.65 -0.43
CA ASN A 230 -13.47 1.17 -0.16
C ASN A 230 -14.62 0.25 -0.60
N ASP A 231 -14.43 -0.53 -1.68
CA ASP A 231 -15.48 -1.38 -2.23
C ASP A 231 -15.53 -2.80 -1.61
N TYR A 232 -14.51 -3.24 -0.87
CA TYR A 232 -14.41 -4.62 -0.36
C TYR A 232 -15.21 -4.89 0.92
N PHE A 233 -15.73 -3.85 1.55
CA PHE A 233 -16.33 -3.93 2.88
C PHE A 233 -17.76 -3.38 2.92
N CYS A 234 -18.51 -3.59 1.83
CA CYS A 234 -19.93 -3.23 1.73
C CYS A 234 -20.82 -4.12 2.62
N GLY A 235 -20.73 -3.94 3.93
CA GLY A 235 -21.68 -4.42 4.95
C GLY A 235 -22.55 -3.28 5.43
#